data_AF-A0AAD5YG91-F1
#
_entry.id   AF-A0AAD5YG91-F1
#
_cell.length_a   1.000
_cell.length_b   1.000
_cell.length_c   1.000
_cell.angle_alpha   90.00
_cell.angle_beta   90.00
_cell.angle_gamma   90.00
#
_symmetry.space_group_name_H-M   'P 1'
#
loop_
_entity.id
_entity.type
_entity.pdbx_description
1 polymer ?
#
loop_
_entity_poly.entity_id
_entity_poly.type
_entity_poly.pdbx_seq_one_letter_code
_entity_poly.pdbx_strand_id
1 'polypeptide(L)'
;MTTSTIPVVDLQTSAVDLALRLTFLQHFPLAASELLTCEKLSENEIRRQSQKIVRLIEIGQKALMRSGLKLYKFTSCRTELLPHKTAYFSLLEMLRRIRPHMDESKLEARINRLLFPLSTYLRISATENPGESSKTSHPILRTRSSISPPPYPPRTATTSRTQSATLAASMPPPDTLYVRHHKPHGSGPSSHVAGSKQQKASEEITQTEDPSDDEDPEEEEALPFVIQRPRLRFGILCTGKQQPVHRNRSERSTVTMTF
;
A
#
# COMPACT_ATOMS: atom_id res chain seq x y z
N MET A 1 31.44 -27.23 -0.20
CA MET A 1 30.14 -26.54 -0.08
C MET A 1 29.38 -27.17 1.07
N THR A 2 29.46 -26.58 2.26
CA THR A 2 28.76 -27.09 3.45
C THR A 2 27.31 -26.64 3.38
N THR A 3 26.39 -27.56 3.15
CA THR A 3 24.94 -27.31 3.24
C THR A 3 24.58 -27.15 4.72
N SER A 4 24.65 -25.93 5.23
CA SER A 4 24.18 -25.63 6.59
C SER A 4 22.69 -25.89 6.65
N THR A 5 22.29 -26.93 7.38
CA THR A 5 20.89 -27.31 7.57
C THR A 5 20.26 -26.29 8.51
N ILE A 6 19.60 -25.28 7.96
CA ILE A 6 18.91 -24.25 8.74
C ILE A 6 17.75 -24.95 9.50
N PRO A 7 17.70 -24.87 10.84
CA PRO A 7 16.62 -25.47 11.63
C PRO A 7 15.27 -24.84 11.24
N VAL A 8 14.23 -25.67 11.26
CA VAL A 8 12.85 -25.20 11.02
C VAL A 8 12.47 -24.28 12.18
N VAL A 9 11.98 -23.08 11.85
CA VAL A 9 11.60 -22.08 12.84
C VAL A 9 10.32 -22.50 13.58
N ASP A 10 10.38 -22.54 14.91
CA ASP A 10 9.19 -22.64 15.74
C ASP A 10 8.59 -21.24 15.97
N LEU A 11 7.51 -20.92 15.24
CA LEU A 11 6.82 -19.62 15.37
C LEU A 11 6.06 -19.45 16.68
N GLN A 12 5.89 -20.48 17.51
CA GLN A 12 5.25 -20.30 18.80
C GLN A 12 6.16 -19.52 19.75
N THR A 13 7.43 -19.91 19.82
CA THR A 13 8.41 -19.32 20.72
C THR A 13 9.14 -18.12 20.12
N SER A 14 9.41 -18.14 18.81
CA SER A 14 10.27 -17.15 18.14
C SER A 14 9.53 -15.97 17.49
N ALA A 15 8.20 -15.96 17.47
CA ALA A 15 7.45 -14.94 16.72
C ALA A 15 7.72 -13.50 17.19
N VAL A 16 7.91 -13.28 18.50
CA VAL A 16 8.19 -11.95 19.05
C VAL A 16 9.57 -11.46 18.62
N ASP A 17 10.58 -12.33 18.74
CA ASP A 17 11.95 -12.03 18.29
C ASP A 17 12.01 -11.76 16.77
N LEU A 18 11.36 -12.62 15.97
CA LEU A 18 11.26 -12.41 14.52
C LEU A 18 10.56 -11.09 14.19
N ALA A 19 9.47 -10.75 14.89
CA ALA A 19 8.78 -9.48 14.70
C ALA A 19 9.72 -8.31 14.94
N LEU A 20 10.50 -8.33 16.03
CA LEU A 20 11.48 -7.30 16.34
C LEU A 20 12.56 -7.22 15.24
N ARG A 21 13.18 -8.34 14.87
CA ARG A 21 14.22 -8.34 13.82
C ARG A 21 13.71 -7.91 12.44
N LEU A 22 12.45 -8.22 12.11
CA LEU A 22 11.78 -7.73 10.90
C LEU A 22 11.48 -6.21 10.94
N THR A 23 11.52 -5.57 12.11
CA THR A 23 11.39 -4.10 12.17
C THR A 23 12.69 -3.36 11.89
N PHE A 24 13.85 -4.01 12.06
CA PHE A 24 15.16 -3.41 11.84
C PHE A 24 15.75 -3.80 10.48
N LEU A 25 16.07 -2.81 9.65
CA LEU A 25 16.63 -3.05 8.31
C LEU A 25 17.90 -3.92 8.33
N GLN A 26 18.78 -3.74 9.31
CA GLN A 26 20.03 -4.49 9.39
C GLN A 26 19.80 -6.01 9.54
N HIS A 27 18.77 -6.40 10.29
CA HIS A 27 18.45 -7.81 10.56
C HIS A 27 17.35 -8.38 9.66
N PHE A 28 16.67 -7.51 8.90
CA PHE A 28 15.54 -7.89 8.09
C PHE A 28 15.83 -9.05 7.10
N PRO A 29 16.92 -9.06 6.32
CA PRO A 29 17.16 -10.15 5.36
C PRO A 29 17.35 -11.51 6.04
N LEU A 30 18.03 -11.54 7.20
CA LEU A 30 18.25 -12.76 7.97
C LEU A 30 16.93 -13.27 8.58
N ALA A 31 16.18 -12.40 9.25
CA ALA A 31 14.87 -12.75 9.80
C ALA A 31 13.88 -13.20 8.72
N ALA A 32 13.92 -12.57 7.54
CA ALA A 32 13.12 -13.00 6.39
C ALA A 32 13.55 -14.40 5.91
N SER A 33 14.85 -14.69 5.83
CA SER A 33 15.31 -16.04 5.45
C SER A 33 14.92 -17.13 6.45
N GLU A 34 14.88 -16.81 7.73
CA GLU A 34 14.35 -17.70 8.77
C GLU A 34 12.84 -17.91 8.59
N LEU A 35 12.08 -16.84 8.37
CA LEU A 35 10.64 -16.94 8.11
C LEU A 35 10.31 -17.70 6.81
N LEU A 36 11.22 -17.74 5.82
CA LEU A 36 11.06 -18.57 4.63
C LEU A 36 11.09 -20.08 4.93
N THR A 37 11.63 -20.49 6.09
CA THR A 37 11.60 -21.90 6.50
C THR A 37 10.18 -22.41 6.78
N CYS A 38 9.20 -21.51 6.94
CA CYS A 38 7.78 -21.86 7.04
C CYS A 38 7.26 -22.69 5.86
N GLU A 39 7.89 -22.61 4.69
CA GLU A 39 7.54 -23.46 3.53
C GLU A 39 7.74 -24.96 3.81
N LYS A 40 8.57 -25.31 4.79
CA LYS A 40 8.87 -26.69 5.17
C LYS A 40 7.93 -27.24 6.24
N LEU A 41 7.05 -26.41 6.79
CA LEU A 41 6.09 -26.83 7.81
C LEU A 41 5.03 -27.74 7.20
N SER A 42 4.46 -28.63 8.01
CA SER A 42 3.31 -29.42 7.60
C SER A 42 2.08 -28.53 7.35
N GLU A 43 1.15 -28.99 6.53
CA GLU A 43 -0.07 -28.24 6.21
C GLU A 43 -0.88 -27.88 7.47
N ASN A 44 -0.88 -28.77 8.48
CA ASN A 44 -1.55 -28.54 9.76
C ASN A 44 -0.89 -27.42 10.57
N GLU A 45 0.45 -27.36 10.58
CA GLU A 45 1.21 -26.31 11.24
C GLU A 45 1.02 -24.96 10.52
N ILE A 46 1.06 -24.95 9.18
CA ILE A 46 0.78 -23.76 8.37
C ILE A 46 -0.61 -23.21 8.71
N ARG A 47 -1.62 -24.08 8.82
CA ARG A 47 -2.98 -23.67 9.18
C ARG A 47 -3.03 -23.04 10.57
N ARG A 48 -2.44 -23.70 11.57
CA ARG A 48 -2.36 -23.21 12.96
C ARG A 48 -1.60 -21.89 13.08
N GLN A 49 -0.55 -21.67 12.28
CA GLN A 49 0.33 -20.51 12.37
C GLN A 49 0.06 -19.43 11.31
N SER A 50 -0.96 -19.63 10.45
CA SER A 50 -1.26 -18.78 9.30
C SER A 50 -1.40 -17.29 9.67
N GLN A 51 -2.13 -16.99 10.74
CA GLN A 51 -2.29 -15.63 11.25
C GLN A 51 -0.96 -14.99 11.67
N LYS A 52 -0.08 -15.75 12.33
CA LYS A 52 1.25 -15.30 12.76
C LYS A 52 2.14 -15.02 11.57
N ILE A 53 2.20 -15.93 10.59
CA ILE A 53 2.97 -15.76 9.36
C ILE A 53 2.55 -14.48 8.63
N VAL A 54 1.25 -14.30 8.39
CA VAL A 54 0.72 -13.11 7.73
C VAL A 54 1.03 -11.85 8.52
N ARG A 55 0.91 -11.88 9.85
CA ARG A 55 1.22 -10.73 10.71
C ARG A 55 2.70 -10.34 10.64
N LEU A 56 3.61 -11.31 10.65
CA LEU A 56 5.06 -11.06 10.53
C LEU A 56 5.40 -10.43 9.18
N ILE A 57 4.82 -10.92 8.09
CA ILE A 57 5.00 -10.33 6.76
C ILE A 57 4.46 -8.89 6.71
N GLU A 58 3.31 -8.60 7.32
CA GLU A 58 2.78 -7.23 7.43
C GLU A 58 3.69 -6.29 8.25
N ILE A 59 4.29 -6.79 9.33
CA ILE A 59 5.26 -6.04 10.14
C ILE A 59 6.48 -5.67 9.29
N GLY A 60 7.04 -6.67 8.61
CA GLY A 60 8.16 -6.46 7.69
C GLY A 60 7.83 -5.47 6.57
N GLN A 61 6.66 -5.61 5.94
CA GLN A 61 6.17 -4.69 4.92
C GLN A 61 6.14 -3.24 5.44
N LYS A 62 5.52 -3.01 6.60
CA LYS A 62 5.42 -1.68 7.21
C LYS A 62 6.79 -1.11 7.56
N ALA A 63 7.70 -1.92 8.08
CA ALA A 63 9.06 -1.51 8.40
C ALA A 63 9.80 -1.00 7.15
N LEU A 64 9.78 -1.79 6.07
CA LEU A 64 10.41 -1.39 4.80
C LEU A 64 9.78 -0.11 4.22
N MET A 65 8.46 0.03 4.30
CA MET A 65 7.78 1.25 3.84
C MET A 65 8.17 2.48 4.67
N ARG A 66 8.31 2.35 6.00
CA ARG A 66 8.78 3.44 6.88
C ARG A 66 10.20 3.87 6.55
N SER A 67 11.03 2.94 6.08
CA SER A 67 12.38 3.24 5.58
C SER A 67 12.40 3.89 4.19
N GLY A 68 11.24 4.24 3.62
CA GLY A 68 11.14 4.89 2.31
C GLY A 68 11.21 3.93 1.12
N LEU A 69 11.10 2.62 1.35
CA LEU A 69 11.22 1.60 0.31
C LEU A 69 9.87 1.41 -0.41
N LYS A 70 9.86 1.62 -1.72
CA LYS A 70 8.67 1.40 -2.57
C LYS A 70 8.59 -0.08 -2.98
N LEU A 71 7.64 -0.81 -2.41
CA LEU A 71 7.47 -2.27 -2.56
C LEU A 71 6.68 -2.66 -3.81
N TYR A 72 7.14 -2.27 -4.99
CA TYR A 72 6.60 -2.71 -6.28
C TYR A 72 7.70 -3.33 -7.12
N LYS A 73 7.42 -4.36 -7.92
CA LYS A 73 8.46 -5.02 -8.74
C LYS A 73 9.12 -4.06 -9.74
N PHE A 74 8.36 -3.14 -10.30
CA PHE A 74 8.81 -2.20 -11.35
C PHE A 74 9.46 -0.90 -10.83
N THR A 75 9.44 -0.64 -9.52
CA THR A 75 10.05 0.59 -8.99
C THR A 75 11.57 0.45 -8.90
N SER A 76 12.28 1.50 -9.30
CA SER A 76 13.72 1.61 -9.04
C SER A 76 13.99 1.55 -7.53
N CYS A 77 15.09 0.90 -7.17
CA CYS A 77 15.52 0.72 -5.78
C CYS A 77 17.00 1.09 -5.67
N ARG A 78 17.38 1.72 -4.55
CA ARG A 78 18.80 1.96 -4.25
C ARG A 78 19.50 0.62 -4.05
N THR A 79 20.74 0.51 -4.51
CA THR A 79 21.53 -0.73 -4.45
C THR A 79 21.67 -1.27 -3.03
N GLU A 80 21.83 -0.38 -2.05
CA GLU A 80 21.91 -0.72 -0.61
C GLU A 80 20.64 -1.38 -0.05
N LEU A 81 19.47 -1.03 -0.59
CA LEU A 81 18.16 -1.50 -0.14
C LEU A 81 17.62 -2.67 -0.99
N LEU A 82 18.35 -3.04 -2.04
CA LEU A 82 17.99 -4.13 -2.92
C LEU A 82 17.88 -5.47 -2.19
N PRO A 83 18.78 -5.86 -1.26
CA PRO A 83 18.66 -7.13 -0.53
C PRO A 83 17.36 -7.23 0.27
N HIS A 84 16.93 -6.14 0.91
CA HIS A 84 15.69 -6.07 1.69
C HIS A 84 14.47 -6.21 0.81
N LYS A 85 14.47 -5.52 -0.34
CA LYS A 85 13.40 -5.63 -1.34
C LYS A 85 13.28 -7.07 -1.83
N THR A 86 14.40 -7.69 -2.20
CA THR A 86 14.45 -9.07 -2.67
C THR A 86 13.93 -10.04 -1.62
N ALA A 87 14.41 -9.93 -0.37
CA ALA A 87 13.96 -10.77 0.74
C ALA A 87 12.45 -10.66 0.99
N TYR A 88 11.90 -9.44 0.94
CA TYR A 88 10.45 -9.22 1.05
C TYR A 88 9.66 -9.88 -0.09
N PHE A 89 10.14 -9.76 -1.33
CA PHE A 89 9.47 -10.40 -2.46
C PHE A 89 9.55 -11.93 -2.38
N SER A 90 10.64 -12.49 -1.86
CA SER A 90 10.72 -13.92 -1.55
C SER A 90 9.69 -14.34 -0.50
N LEU A 91 9.46 -13.54 0.56
CA LEU A 91 8.40 -13.80 1.54
C LEU A 91 7.01 -13.81 0.90
N LEU A 92 6.73 -12.86 -0.01
CA LEU A 92 5.45 -12.84 -0.72
C LEU A 92 5.28 -14.06 -1.65
N GLU A 93 6.34 -14.51 -2.30
CA GLU A 93 6.30 -15.68 -3.17
C GLU A 93 6.12 -16.98 -2.37
N MET A 94 6.74 -17.08 -1.19
CA MET A 94 6.45 -18.14 -0.21
C MET A 94 4.99 -18.07 0.24
N LEU A 95 4.49 -16.90 0.65
CA LEU A 95 3.09 -16.72 1.07
C LEU A 95 2.10 -17.15 -0.02
N ARG A 96 2.39 -16.84 -1.29
CA ARG A 96 1.59 -17.28 -2.43
C ARG A 96 1.53 -18.80 -2.57
N ARG A 97 2.64 -19.49 -2.30
CA ARG A 97 2.74 -20.96 -2.39
C ARG A 97 1.97 -21.64 -1.26
N ILE A 98 2.09 -21.14 -0.03
CA ILE A 98 1.41 -21.74 1.14
C ILE A 98 -0.06 -21.33 1.27
N ARG A 99 -0.52 -20.32 0.53
CA ARG A 99 -1.91 -19.82 0.51
C ARG A 99 -2.98 -20.92 0.45
N PRO A 100 -2.88 -21.97 -0.39
CA PRO A 100 -3.92 -23.00 -0.50
C PRO A 100 -4.20 -23.77 0.81
N HIS A 101 -3.27 -23.75 1.77
CA HIS A 101 -3.40 -24.44 3.05
C HIS A 101 -3.95 -23.52 4.17
N MET A 102 -4.26 -22.26 3.84
CA MET A 102 -4.79 -21.26 4.79
C MET A 102 -6.32 -21.17 4.63
N ASP A 103 -7.06 -21.93 5.43
CA ASP A 103 -8.53 -22.06 5.32
C ASP A 103 -9.33 -20.88 5.92
N GLU A 104 -8.67 -19.79 6.33
CA GLU A 104 -9.31 -18.70 7.06
C GLU A 104 -9.79 -17.58 6.14
N SER A 105 -11.11 -17.51 5.89
CA SER A 105 -11.74 -16.48 5.05
C SER A 105 -11.39 -15.04 5.46
N LYS A 106 -11.27 -14.76 6.77
CA LYS A 106 -10.86 -13.44 7.29
C LYS A 106 -9.43 -13.06 6.86
N LEU A 107 -8.56 -14.07 6.69
CA LEU A 107 -7.17 -13.87 6.32
C LEU A 107 -7.01 -13.63 4.81
N GLU A 108 -7.90 -14.18 3.99
CA GLU A 108 -7.84 -14.09 2.54
C GLU A 108 -7.76 -12.64 2.04
N ALA A 109 -8.59 -11.74 2.57
CA ALA A 109 -8.56 -10.32 2.21
C ALA A 109 -7.19 -9.68 2.51
N ARG A 110 -6.57 -10.06 3.63
CA ARG A 110 -5.24 -9.56 4.03
C ARG A 110 -4.14 -10.12 3.13
N ILE A 111 -4.20 -11.41 2.82
CA ILE A 111 -3.26 -12.08 1.90
C ILE A 111 -3.36 -11.45 0.50
N ASN A 112 -4.57 -11.26 -0.03
CA ASN A 112 -4.75 -10.62 -1.34
C ASN A 112 -4.16 -9.21 -1.38
N ARG A 113 -4.31 -8.42 -0.30
CA ARG A 113 -3.65 -7.11 -0.17
C ARG A 113 -2.13 -7.22 -0.12
N LEU A 114 -1.58 -8.20 0.59
CA LEU A 114 -0.13 -8.44 0.67
C LEU A 114 0.47 -8.91 -0.65
N LEU A 115 -0.28 -9.69 -1.43
CA LEU A 115 0.14 -10.23 -2.72
C LEU A 115 -0.07 -9.25 -3.88
N PHE A 116 -0.78 -8.14 -3.67
CA PHE A 116 -1.00 -7.11 -4.68
C PHE A 116 0.29 -6.55 -5.33
N PRO A 117 1.39 -6.30 -4.58
CA PRO A 117 2.71 -6.02 -5.14
C PRO A 117 3.26 -7.05 -6.15
N LEU A 118 2.81 -8.32 -6.08
CA LEU A 118 3.21 -9.37 -7.02
C LEU A 118 2.34 -9.38 -8.28
N SER A 119 1.07 -8.99 -8.19
CA SER A 119 0.11 -9.06 -9.30
C SER A 119 0.21 -7.89 -10.28
N THR A 120 0.83 -6.78 -9.85
CA THR A 120 1.01 -5.58 -10.67
C THR A 120 2.12 -5.76 -11.70
N TYR A 121 1.86 -6.59 -12.72
CA TYR A 121 2.57 -6.54 -13.98
C TYR A 121 2.05 -5.37 -14.79
N LEU A 122 2.47 -4.14 -14.45
CA LEU A 122 2.31 -3.02 -15.37
C LEU A 122 3.24 -3.25 -16.55
N ARG A 123 2.77 -4.02 -17.53
CA ARG A 123 3.32 -4.03 -18.88
C ARG A 123 2.82 -2.76 -19.56
N ILE A 124 3.62 -1.70 -19.48
CA ILE A 124 3.48 -0.58 -20.41
C ILE A 124 4.01 -1.13 -21.74
N SER A 125 3.14 -1.79 -22.50
CA SER A 125 3.41 -2.04 -23.91
C SER A 125 3.42 -0.67 -24.57
N ALA A 126 4.60 -0.17 -24.92
CA ALA A 126 4.70 0.89 -25.90
C ALA A 126 4.05 0.34 -27.17
N THR A 127 2.81 0.74 -27.44
CA THR A 127 2.18 0.55 -28.74
C THR A 127 2.94 1.44 -29.71
N GLU A 128 4.13 1.00 -30.12
CA GLU A 128 4.80 1.55 -31.30
C GLU A 128 3.91 1.22 -32.50
N ASN A 129 3.34 2.29 -33.06
CA ASN A 129 2.67 2.38 -34.35
C ASN A 129 1.25 1.78 -34.46
N PRO A 130 0.18 2.60 -34.39
CA PRO A 130 -1.16 2.23 -34.85
C PRO A 130 -1.27 2.16 -36.39
N GLY A 131 -0.19 1.79 -37.09
CA GLY A 131 -0.03 2.03 -38.53
C GLY A 131 0.08 0.81 -39.45
N GLU A 132 0.31 -0.40 -38.95
CA GLU A 132 0.46 -1.59 -39.83
C GLU A 132 -0.57 -2.67 -39.49
N SER A 133 -1.72 -2.52 -40.13
CA SER A 133 -2.65 -3.62 -40.42
C SER A 133 -1.90 -4.66 -41.26
N SER A 134 -1.45 -5.76 -40.64
CA SER A 134 -1.09 -6.97 -41.36
C SER A 134 -1.72 -8.18 -40.70
N LYS A 135 -2.82 -8.59 -41.33
CA LYS A 135 -3.51 -9.85 -41.16
C LYS A 135 -2.51 -11.00 -41.31
N THR A 136 -2.07 -11.66 -40.26
CA THR A 136 -1.71 -13.08 -40.33
C THR A 136 -1.86 -13.71 -38.96
N SER A 137 -2.95 -14.46 -38.82
CA SER A 137 -3.16 -15.52 -37.84
C SER A 137 -1.91 -16.41 -37.69
N HIS A 138 -1.47 -16.66 -36.44
CA HIS A 138 -1.22 -17.99 -35.85
C HIS A 138 -0.54 -17.83 -34.47
N PRO A 139 -0.93 -18.62 -33.44
CA PRO A 139 -0.22 -18.68 -32.17
C PRO A 139 0.86 -19.76 -32.27
N ILE A 140 2.13 -19.39 -32.29
CA ILE A 140 3.24 -20.34 -32.17
C ILE A 140 4.18 -19.88 -31.07
N LEU A 141 4.22 -20.70 -30.01
CA LEU A 141 5.22 -20.70 -28.96
C LEU A 141 6.62 -20.70 -29.59
N ARG A 142 7.38 -19.61 -29.41
CA ARG A 142 8.80 -19.59 -29.78
C ARG A 142 9.68 -19.47 -28.54
N THR A 143 10.28 -20.62 -28.24
CA THR A 143 11.48 -20.87 -27.46
C THR A 143 12.58 -19.86 -27.82
N ARG A 144 13.24 -19.32 -26.80
CA ARG A 144 14.43 -18.47 -26.90
C ARG A 144 15.52 -19.19 -27.71
N SER A 145 16.06 -18.51 -28.71
CA SER A 145 17.36 -18.81 -29.29
C SER A 145 18.08 -17.50 -29.58
N SER A 146 19.34 -17.46 -29.17
CA SER A 146 20.36 -16.43 -29.33
C SER A 146 20.24 -15.62 -30.63
N ILE A 147 20.13 -14.29 -30.51
CA ILE A 147 20.29 -13.35 -31.64
C ILE A 147 21.31 -12.30 -31.21
N SER A 148 22.41 -12.27 -31.97
CA SER A 148 23.49 -11.29 -31.91
C SER A 148 22.99 -9.87 -32.19
N PRO A 149 23.66 -8.83 -31.67
CA PRO A 149 23.33 -7.45 -32.02
C PRO A 149 23.55 -7.21 -33.53
N PRO A 150 22.66 -6.45 -34.21
CA PRO A 150 22.85 -6.08 -35.60
C PRO A 150 23.95 -5.01 -35.75
N PRO A 151 24.63 -4.92 -36.91
CA PRO A 151 25.66 -3.91 -37.18
C PRO A 151 25.02 -2.53 -37.33
N TYR A 152 25.58 -1.54 -36.64
CA TYR A 152 25.22 -0.13 -36.78
C TYR A 152 25.48 0.39 -38.20
N PRO A 153 24.54 1.11 -38.84
CA PRO A 153 24.85 1.91 -40.03
C PRO A 153 25.59 3.21 -39.66
N PRO A 154 26.43 3.75 -40.56
CA PRO A 154 27.26 4.90 -40.31
C PRO A 154 26.43 6.20 -40.19
N ARG A 155 26.82 6.98 -39.18
CA ARG A 155 26.24 8.25 -38.76
C ARG A 155 26.68 9.37 -39.71
N THR A 156 25.83 9.76 -40.66
CA THR A 156 25.99 11.02 -41.38
C THR A 156 25.40 12.17 -40.56
N ALA A 157 26.26 13.11 -40.18
CA ALA A 157 25.88 14.36 -39.55
C ALA A 157 25.16 15.25 -40.56
N THR A 158 23.88 15.56 -40.31
CA THR A 158 23.20 16.67 -40.96
C THR A 158 22.48 17.49 -39.89
N THR A 159 23.06 18.66 -39.64
CA THR A 159 22.44 19.80 -38.98
C THR A 159 21.22 20.26 -39.76
N SER A 160 20.03 20.16 -39.16
CA SER A 160 18.87 20.96 -39.54
C SER A 160 18.11 21.36 -38.28
N ARG A 161 18.51 22.53 -37.79
CA ARG A 161 17.74 23.44 -36.95
C ARG A 161 16.42 23.73 -37.67
N THR A 162 15.31 23.22 -37.15
CA THR A 162 13.97 23.72 -37.49
C THR A 162 13.30 24.14 -36.20
N GLN A 163 13.18 25.45 -36.06
CA GLN A 163 12.40 26.10 -35.02
C GLN A 163 10.93 25.74 -35.27
N SER A 164 10.27 25.14 -34.27
CA SER A 164 8.82 25.10 -34.18
C SER A 164 8.44 25.37 -32.74
N ALA A 165 8.75 26.60 -32.33
CA ALA A 165 7.93 27.29 -31.36
C ALA A 165 6.60 27.68 -32.03
N THR A 166 5.60 28.00 -31.21
CA THR A 166 4.38 28.76 -31.57
C THR A 166 3.11 27.97 -31.91
N LEU A 167 2.67 27.02 -31.07
CA LEU A 167 1.23 26.67 -30.97
C LEU A 167 0.77 26.22 -29.56
N ALA A 168 1.51 26.55 -28.50
CA ALA A 168 1.16 26.18 -27.11
C ALA A 168 0.70 27.37 -26.26
N ALA A 169 0.04 28.37 -26.87
CA ALA A 169 -0.47 29.56 -26.18
C ALA A 169 -2.00 29.66 -26.33
N SER A 170 -2.75 28.71 -25.75
CA SER A 170 -4.21 28.89 -25.57
C SER A 170 -4.77 28.06 -24.41
N MET A 171 -3.97 27.81 -23.38
CA MET A 171 -4.52 27.42 -22.09
C MET A 171 -4.39 28.64 -21.18
N PRO A 172 -5.48 29.31 -20.79
CA PRO A 172 -5.39 30.31 -19.74
C PRO A 172 -4.79 29.64 -18.51
N PRO A 173 -3.83 30.28 -17.82
CA PRO A 173 -3.30 29.75 -16.57
C PRO A 173 -4.48 29.52 -15.62
N PRO A 174 -4.54 28.39 -14.90
CA PRO A 174 -5.59 28.14 -13.94
C PRO A 174 -5.59 29.30 -12.94
N ASP A 175 -6.74 29.97 -12.82
CA ASP A 175 -6.91 31.12 -11.94
C ASP A 175 -6.36 30.77 -10.56
N THR A 176 -5.26 31.42 -10.20
CA THR A 176 -4.71 31.37 -8.85
C THR A 176 -5.74 32.03 -7.95
N LEU A 177 -6.63 31.21 -7.39
CA LEU A 177 -7.58 31.61 -6.38
C LEU A 177 -6.78 32.22 -5.24
N TYR A 178 -6.81 33.55 -5.18
CA TYR A 178 -6.30 34.33 -4.07
C TYR A 178 -6.84 33.73 -2.78
N VAL A 179 -5.95 33.11 -2.00
CA VAL A 179 -6.22 32.72 -0.63
C VAL A 179 -6.53 34.02 0.11
N ARG A 180 -7.83 34.28 0.34
CA ARG A 180 -8.28 35.35 1.20
C ARG A 180 -7.71 35.09 2.59
N HIS A 181 -6.66 35.83 2.93
CA HIS A 181 -6.21 35.97 4.31
C HIS A 181 -7.35 36.58 5.11
N HIS A 182 -8.12 35.73 5.78
CA HIS A 182 -9.05 36.17 6.80
C HIS A 182 -8.23 36.70 7.98
N LYS A 183 -8.29 38.01 8.17
CA LYS A 183 -7.86 38.73 9.37
C LYS A 183 -8.45 38.04 10.61
N PRO A 184 -7.65 37.65 11.61
CA PRO A 184 -8.16 37.28 12.92
C PRO A 184 -8.52 38.57 13.67
N HIS A 185 -9.79 38.94 13.66
CA HIS A 185 -10.35 39.94 14.57
C HIS A 185 -11.36 39.25 15.48
N GLY A 186 -11.23 39.48 16.79
CA GLY A 186 -12.34 39.38 17.72
C GLY A 186 -12.13 38.43 18.89
N SER A 187 -11.29 38.89 19.82
CA SER A 187 -11.49 38.79 21.27
C SER A 187 -12.92 38.47 21.72
N GLY A 188 -13.06 37.36 22.47
CA GLY A 188 -14.21 37.07 23.33
C GLY A 188 -13.70 36.42 24.63
N PRO A 189 -14.28 36.77 25.80
CA PRO A 189 -13.62 36.63 27.09
C PRO A 189 -13.82 35.25 27.74
N SER A 190 -12.76 34.84 28.42
CA SER A 190 -12.73 34.23 29.76
C SER A 190 -14.06 33.74 30.32
N SER A 191 -14.17 32.42 30.50
CA SER A 191 -14.74 31.87 31.72
C SER A 191 -13.93 30.66 32.19
N HIS A 192 -13.48 30.81 33.43
CA HIS A 192 -12.84 29.82 34.28
C HIS A 192 -13.70 28.56 34.45
N VAL A 193 -13.09 27.37 34.36
CA VAL A 193 -13.30 26.22 35.28
C VAL A 193 -12.03 25.35 35.16
N ALA A 194 -11.07 25.50 36.07
CA ALA A 194 -10.83 24.62 37.21
C ALA A 194 -10.68 23.13 36.84
N GLY A 195 -9.47 22.58 37.01
CA GLY A 195 -9.26 21.14 36.82
C GLY A 195 -7.82 20.67 36.82
N SER A 196 -6.97 21.16 37.73
CA SER A 196 -5.73 20.48 38.09
C SER A 196 -6.05 19.07 38.57
N LYS A 197 -5.36 18.05 38.02
CA LYS A 197 -4.99 16.84 38.75
C LYS A 197 -3.79 16.19 38.04
N GLN A 198 -2.61 16.57 38.52
CA GLN A 198 -1.43 15.72 38.49
C GLN A 198 -1.81 14.40 39.16
N GLN A 199 -1.75 13.29 38.45
CA GLN A 199 -1.57 11.98 39.07
C GLN A 199 -0.13 11.55 38.83
N LYS A 200 0.65 11.83 39.87
CA LYS A 200 1.93 11.24 40.19
C LYS A 200 1.60 9.94 40.94
N ALA A 201 1.86 8.79 40.32
CA ALA A 201 1.92 7.49 40.98
C ALA A 201 3.26 6.91 40.50
N SER A 202 4.35 7.12 41.24
CA SER A 202 4.77 6.32 42.41
C SER A 202 4.85 4.85 42.03
N GLU A 203 6.02 4.49 41.50
CA GLU A 203 6.54 3.13 41.50
C GLU A 203 6.67 2.68 42.96
N GLU A 204 5.83 1.75 43.38
CA GLU A 204 6.06 0.94 44.58
C GLU A 204 6.23 -0.49 44.09
N ILE A 205 7.50 -0.90 44.01
CA ILE A 205 7.92 -2.26 43.70
C ILE A 205 7.72 -3.06 44.99
N THR A 206 6.58 -3.71 45.13
CA THR A 206 6.38 -4.76 46.14
C THR A 206 6.75 -6.09 45.49
N GLN A 207 7.97 -6.55 45.76
CA GLN A 207 8.36 -7.94 45.59
C GLN A 207 7.59 -8.76 46.63
N THR A 208 6.67 -9.60 46.17
CA THR A 208 6.11 -10.69 46.96
C THR A 208 6.41 -11.98 46.22
N GLU A 209 7.42 -12.69 46.71
CA GLU A 209 7.64 -14.11 46.43
C GLU A 209 6.62 -14.90 47.26
N ASP A 210 5.82 -15.78 46.65
CA ASP A 210 5.71 -17.24 46.90
C ASP A 210 4.46 -17.83 46.17
N PRO A 211 4.23 -19.17 46.08
CA PRO A 211 3.92 -19.85 44.83
C PRO A 211 2.50 -20.46 44.84
N SER A 212 2.19 -21.17 43.75
CA SER A 212 1.07 -22.11 43.56
C SER A 212 -0.34 -21.54 43.67
N ASP A 213 -1.00 -21.38 42.53
CA ASP A 213 -2.21 -22.18 42.28
C ASP A 213 -2.52 -22.25 40.77
N ASP A 214 -2.94 -23.44 40.34
CA ASP A 214 -3.42 -23.75 39.00
C ASP A 214 -4.74 -23.01 38.73
N GLU A 215 -4.69 -21.82 38.12
CA GLU A 215 -5.88 -21.20 37.53
C GLU A 215 -5.71 -20.95 36.03
N ASP A 216 -6.64 -21.58 35.31
CA ASP A 216 -6.87 -21.56 33.87
C ASP A 216 -6.98 -20.09 33.37
N PRO A 217 -6.14 -19.63 32.43
CA PRO A 217 -6.29 -18.29 31.89
C PRO A 217 -7.50 -18.26 30.94
N GLU A 218 -8.66 -17.86 31.49
CA GLU A 218 -9.82 -17.46 30.70
C GLU A 218 -9.41 -16.39 29.68
N GLU A 219 -9.87 -16.60 28.46
CA GLU A 219 -9.67 -15.76 27.28
C GLU A 219 -10.03 -14.30 27.57
N GLU A 220 -9.02 -13.47 27.82
CA GLU A 220 -9.17 -12.02 27.89
C GLU A 220 -9.54 -11.51 26.49
N GLU A 221 -10.85 -11.37 26.27
CA GLU A 221 -11.48 -10.84 25.05
C GLU A 221 -10.95 -9.43 24.78
N ALA A 222 -9.91 -9.34 23.96
CA ALA A 222 -9.28 -8.08 23.58
C ALA A 222 -10.30 -7.15 22.93
N LEU A 223 -10.79 -6.18 23.69
CA LEU A 223 -11.73 -5.16 23.26
C LEU A 223 -11.22 -4.46 21.99
N PRO A 224 -12.06 -4.31 20.95
CA PRO A 224 -11.63 -3.75 19.68
C PRO A 224 -11.25 -2.27 19.85
N PHE A 225 -9.95 -1.98 19.72
CA PHE A 225 -9.45 -0.62 19.67
C PHE A 225 -10.01 0.09 18.43
N VAL A 226 -11.04 0.91 18.62
CA VAL A 226 -11.66 1.72 17.56
C VAL A 226 -10.70 2.85 17.20
N ILE A 227 -9.84 2.61 16.21
CA ILE A 227 -9.05 3.65 15.56
C ILE A 227 -10.04 4.55 14.80
N GLN A 228 -10.42 5.68 15.40
CA GLN A 228 -11.13 6.74 14.72
C GLN A 228 -10.25 7.29 13.60
N ARG A 229 -10.45 6.80 12.38
CA ARG A 229 -9.82 7.38 11.21
C ARG A 229 -10.37 8.81 11.05
N PRO A 230 -9.51 9.83 10.95
CA PRO A 230 -9.97 11.17 10.63
C PRO A 230 -10.72 11.09 9.30
N ARG A 231 -12.02 11.41 9.35
CA ARG A 231 -12.89 11.47 8.17
C ARG A 231 -12.41 12.63 7.31
N LEU A 232 -11.41 12.39 6.48
CA LEU A 232 -11.05 13.26 5.37
C LEU A 232 -12.22 13.25 4.40
N ARG A 233 -13.13 14.21 4.57
CA ARG A 233 -14.19 14.49 3.60
C ARG A 233 -13.52 15.02 2.33
N PHE A 234 -13.17 14.13 1.42
CA PHE A 234 -12.98 14.50 0.02
C PHE A 234 -14.36 14.78 -0.58
N GLY A 235 -14.95 15.89 -0.17
CA GLY A 235 -16.12 16.47 -0.82
C GLY A 235 -15.62 17.48 -1.83
N ILE A 236 -15.59 17.11 -3.10
CA ILE A 236 -15.67 18.13 -4.17
C ILE A 236 -17.12 18.61 -4.12
N LEU A 237 -17.36 19.63 -3.29
CA LEU A 237 -18.61 20.36 -3.28
C LEU A 237 -18.68 21.16 -4.58
N CYS A 238 -19.21 20.54 -5.62
CA CYS A 238 -19.79 21.25 -6.76
C CYS A 238 -21.04 21.97 -6.25
N THR A 239 -20.88 23.10 -5.55
CA THR A 239 -21.98 24.02 -5.31
C THR A 239 -22.34 24.66 -6.65
N GLY A 240 -23.17 23.97 -7.42
CA GLY A 240 -23.84 24.53 -8.59
C GLY A 240 -24.65 25.73 -8.13
N LYS A 241 -24.18 26.93 -8.45
CA LYS A 241 -24.95 28.16 -8.30
C LYS A 241 -26.15 28.02 -9.25
N GLN A 242 -27.32 27.68 -8.72
CA GLN A 242 -28.56 27.84 -9.47
C GLN A 242 -28.74 29.35 -9.69
N GLN A 243 -28.58 29.80 -10.94
CA GLN A 243 -29.05 31.12 -11.32
C GLN A 243 -30.57 31.16 -11.16
N PRO A 244 -31.14 32.20 -10.54
CA PRO A 244 -32.58 32.40 -10.54
C PRO A 244 -33.03 32.67 -11.97
N VAL A 245 -33.74 31.70 -12.56
CA VAL A 245 -34.46 31.89 -13.82
C VAL A 245 -35.54 32.92 -13.55
N HIS A 246 -35.34 34.12 -14.09
CA HIS A 246 -36.36 35.15 -14.24
C HIS A 246 -37.54 34.52 -15.01
N ARG A 247 -38.60 34.15 -14.29
CA ARG A 247 -39.86 33.69 -14.87
C ARG A 247 -40.59 34.92 -15.40
N ASN A 248 -40.27 35.29 -16.64
CA ASN A 248 -41.04 36.28 -17.37
C ASN A 248 -42.43 35.72 -17.64
N ARG A 249 -43.36 36.27 -16.88
CA ARG A 249 -44.76 36.52 -17.20
C ARG A 249 -44.96 36.67 -18.72
N SER A 250 -45.67 35.73 -19.32
CA SER A 250 -46.38 35.97 -20.56
C SER A 250 -47.76 35.37 -20.44
N GLU A 251 -48.72 36.28 -20.43
CA GLU A 251 -50.15 36.08 -20.51
C GLU A 251 -50.47 35.37 -21.84
N ARG A 252 -51.38 34.38 -21.81
CA ARG A 252 -52.28 34.15 -22.95
C ARG A 252 -53.53 33.37 -22.54
N SER A 253 -54.62 34.10 -22.65
CA SER A 253 -56.01 33.67 -22.67
C SER A 253 -56.33 32.68 -23.78
N THR A 254 -57.20 31.73 -23.49
CA THR A 254 -58.22 31.10 -24.37
C THR A 254 -59.00 30.13 -23.47
N VAL A 255 -60.22 30.40 -23.00
CA VAL A 255 -61.54 30.47 -23.68
C VAL A 255 -61.78 29.26 -24.60
N THR A 256 -62.99 28.67 -24.45
CA THR A 256 -63.72 27.69 -25.30
C THR A 256 -63.81 26.30 -24.67
N MET A 257 -64.92 25.56 -24.61
CA MET A 257 -66.37 25.78 -24.59
C MET A 257 -67.01 24.38 -24.34
N THR A 258 -68.11 24.34 -23.59
CA THR A 258 -69.26 23.38 -23.66
C THR A 258 -69.08 21.89 -23.97
N PHE A 259 -69.70 21.07 -23.12
CA PHE A 259 -70.83 20.21 -23.55
C PHE A 259 -72.01 20.41 -22.60
#